data_AF-A0A538CWG9-F1
#
_entry.id   AF-A0A538CWG9-F1
#
_cell.length_a   1.000
_cell.length_b   1.000
_cell.length_c   1.000
_cell.angle_alpha   90.00
_cell.angle_beta   90.00
_cell.angle_gamma   90.00
#
_symmetry.space_group_name_H-M   'P 1'
#
loop_
_entity.id
_entity.type
_entity.pdbx_description
1 polymer ?
#
loop_
_entity_poly.entity_id
_entity_poly.type
_entity_poly.pdbx_seq_one_letter_code
_entity_poly.pdbx_strand_id
1 'polypeptide(L)'
;MLVAPVVSRRLRGSRPAEIADDRAGTIAVLGVTVVLAAIGLAHAGAVDDAKQAMGEQLAAARRYFAREAPPEYRVNAGHIDVWKQSDSLFRTCIPGPDADHALCVFVNTETEPPDVRLDPAHVPNPR
;
A
#
# COMPACT_ATOMS: atom_id res chain seq x y z
N MET A 1 -5.64 -16.48 -30.63
CA MET A 1 -6.91 -16.21 -29.91
C MET A 1 -8.10 -16.56 -30.82
N LEU A 2 -8.50 -17.84 -30.90
CA LEU A 2 -9.63 -18.27 -31.74
C LEU A 2 -10.31 -19.49 -31.06
N VAL A 3 -11.00 -19.26 -29.94
CA VAL A 3 -11.86 -20.30 -29.32
C VAL A 3 -13.26 -19.75 -28.99
N ALA A 4 -13.58 -18.53 -29.45
CA ALA A 4 -14.79 -17.83 -29.05
C ALA A 4 -16.11 -18.30 -29.71
N PRO A 5 -16.20 -18.91 -30.92
CA PRO A 5 -17.52 -19.12 -31.51
C PRO A 5 -18.13 -20.52 -31.28
N VAL A 6 -17.40 -21.47 -30.66
CA VAL A 6 -17.88 -22.86 -30.58
C VAL A 6 -18.74 -23.11 -29.33
N VAL A 7 -18.49 -22.40 -28.23
CA VAL A 7 -19.26 -22.55 -26.98
C VAL A 7 -20.66 -21.92 -27.09
N SER A 8 -20.82 -20.83 -27.87
CA SER A 8 -22.11 -20.13 -27.99
C SER A 8 -23.16 -20.90 -28.79
N ARG A 9 -22.76 -21.80 -29.70
CA ARG A 9 -23.70 -22.56 -30.54
C ARG A 9 -24.39 -23.71 -29.80
N ARG A 10 -23.79 -24.28 -28.75
CA ARG A 10 -24.40 -25.39 -27.99
C ARG A 10 -25.45 -24.94 -26.96
N LEU A 11 -25.49 -23.65 -26.62
CA LEU A 11 -26.44 -23.10 -25.66
C LEU A 11 -27.75 -22.58 -26.31
N ARG A 12 -27.83 -22.52 -27.64
CA ARG A 12 -29.03 -22.15 -28.40
C ARG A 12 -30.05 -23.30 -28.49
N GLY A 13 -30.39 -23.89 -27.35
CA GLY A 13 -31.65 -24.62 -27.20
C GLY A 13 -32.77 -23.62 -26.91
N SER A 14 -33.52 -23.24 -27.94
CA SER A 14 -34.83 -22.56 -27.93
C SER A 14 -35.20 -21.72 -26.69
N ARG A 15 -34.45 -20.67 -26.36
CA ARG A 15 -34.83 -19.69 -25.33
C ARG A 15 -35.07 -18.31 -25.97
N PRO A 16 -36.05 -17.52 -25.47
CA PRO A 16 -36.23 -16.13 -25.87
C PRO A 16 -34.92 -15.34 -25.75
N ALA A 17 -34.65 -14.44 -26.70
CA ALA A 17 -33.39 -13.71 -26.81
C ALA A 17 -33.02 -12.96 -25.51
N GLU A 18 -34.02 -12.41 -24.81
CA GLU A 18 -33.84 -11.71 -23.52
C GLU A 18 -33.20 -12.60 -22.45
N ILE A 19 -33.58 -13.89 -22.37
CA ILE A 19 -33.00 -14.84 -21.40
C ILE A 19 -31.56 -15.22 -21.79
N ALA A 20 -31.25 -15.20 -23.09
CA ALA A 20 -29.90 -15.49 -23.56
C ALA A 20 -28.93 -14.33 -23.28
N ASP A 21 -29.39 -13.09 -23.41
CA ASP A 21 -28.59 -11.88 -23.15
C ASP A 21 -28.32 -11.69 -21.65
N ASP A 22 -29.32 -11.91 -20.78
CA ASP A 22 -29.14 -11.86 -19.32
C ASP A 22 -28.13 -12.90 -18.83
N ARG A 23 -28.19 -14.12 -19.39
CA ARG A 23 -27.23 -15.18 -19.06
C ARG A 23 -25.83 -14.86 -19.57
N ALA A 24 -25.71 -14.23 -20.74
CA ALA A 24 -24.42 -13.79 -21.27
C ALA A 24 -23.81 -12.69 -20.39
N GLY A 25 -24.62 -11.72 -19.96
CA GLY A 25 -24.21 -10.67 -19.02
C GLY A 25 -23.76 -11.25 -17.67
N THR A 26 -24.54 -12.18 -17.11
CA THR A 26 -24.20 -12.87 -15.85
C THR A 26 -22.87 -13.61 -15.95
N ILE A 27 -22.64 -14.38 -17.02
CA ILE A 27 -21.37 -15.10 -17.23
C ILE A 27 -20.20 -14.12 -17.37
N ALA A 28 -20.39 -13.01 -18.09
CA ALA A 28 -19.35 -12.01 -18.25
C ALA A 28 -18.97 -11.37 -16.92
N VAL A 29 -19.96 -10.97 -16.10
CA VAL A 29 -19.73 -10.40 -14.76
C VAL A 29 -19.02 -11.41 -13.87
N LEU A 30 -19.51 -12.66 -13.79
CA LEU A 30 -18.87 -13.71 -13.01
C LEU A 30 -17.42 -13.94 -13.45
N GLY A 31 -17.16 -13.95 -14.77
CA GLY A 31 -15.81 -14.08 -15.30
C GLY A 31 -14.89 -12.97 -14.83
N VAL A 32 -15.33 -11.70 -14.91
CA VAL A 32 -14.55 -10.55 -14.43
C VAL A 32 -14.33 -10.62 -12.92
N THR A 33 -15.36 -10.96 -12.14
CA THR A 33 -15.24 -11.10 -10.68
C THR A 33 -14.24 -12.17 -10.29
N VAL A 34 -14.26 -13.33 -10.94
CA VAL A 34 -13.30 -14.41 -10.67
C VAL A 34 -11.88 -13.99 -11.02
N VAL A 35 -11.67 -13.27 -12.13
CA VAL A 35 -10.36 -12.74 -12.52
C VAL A 35 -9.85 -11.75 -11.48
N LEU A 36 -10.68 -10.79 -11.06
CA LEU A 36 -10.30 -9.81 -10.03
C LEU A 36 -9.99 -10.49 -8.69
N ALA A 37 -10.79 -11.48 -8.29
CA ALA A 37 -10.55 -12.25 -7.07
C ALA A 37 -9.23 -13.02 -7.14
N ALA A 38 -8.93 -13.67 -8.27
CA ALA A 38 -7.68 -14.39 -8.47
C ALA A 38 -6.47 -13.43 -8.41
N ILE A 39 -6.56 -12.25 -9.02
CA ILE A 39 -5.52 -11.22 -8.95
C ILE A 39 -5.32 -10.77 -7.50
N GLY A 40 -6.41 -10.48 -6.78
CA GLY A 40 -6.33 -10.06 -5.37
C GLY A 40 -5.67 -11.10 -4.47
N LEU A 41 -6.07 -12.37 -4.61
CA LEU A 41 -5.47 -13.48 -3.87
C LEU A 41 -4.00 -13.68 -4.22
N ALA A 42 -3.63 -13.53 -5.48
CA ALA A 42 -2.23 -13.63 -5.91
C ALA A 42 -1.32 -12.54 -5.31
N HIS A 43 -1.87 -11.36 -4.96
CA HIS A 43 -1.11 -10.24 -4.40
C HIS A 43 -1.33 -10.02 -2.89
N ALA A 44 -2.10 -10.89 -2.22
CA ALA A 44 -2.41 -10.71 -0.80
C ALA A 44 -1.16 -10.65 0.09
N GLY A 45 -0.14 -11.47 -0.20
CA GLY A 45 1.12 -11.48 0.55
C GLY A 45 1.87 -10.14 0.45
N ALA A 46 2.01 -9.58 -0.75
CA ALA A 46 2.68 -8.28 -0.94
C ALA A 46 1.98 -7.13 -0.19
N VAL A 47 0.65 -7.20 -0.05
CA VAL A 47 -0.12 -6.23 0.73
C VAL A 47 0.19 -6.37 2.22
N ASP A 48 0.31 -7.60 2.71
CA ASP A 48 0.61 -7.85 4.13
C ASP A 48 2.07 -7.51 4.47
N ASP A 49 3.02 -7.83 3.59
CA ASP A 49 4.43 -7.42 3.72
C ASP A 49 4.55 -5.90 3.76
N ALA A 50 3.82 -5.18 2.89
CA ALA A 50 3.80 -3.72 2.88
C ALA A 50 3.22 -3.12 4.16
N LYS A 51 2.18 -3.74 4.74
CA LYS A 51 1.62 -3.32 6.04
C LYS A 51 2.61 -3.57 7.17
N GLN A 52 3.29 -4.72 7.16
CA GLN A 52 4.28 -5.06 8.17
C GLN A 52 5.45 -4.07 8.14
N ALA A 53 6.03 -3.81 6.95
CA ALA A 53 7.09 -2.83 6.77
C ALA A 53 6.67 -1.42 7.25
N MET A 54 5.44 -1.00 6.96
CA MET A 54 4.89 0.27 7.44
C MET A 54 4.75 0.32 8.97
N GLY A 55 4.39 -0.80 9.62
CA GLY A 55 4.32 -0.90 11.06
C GLY A 55 5.70 -0.87 11.72
N GLU A 56 6.65 -1.64 11.16
CA GLU A 56 8.02 -1.73 11.65
C GLU A 56 8.77 -0.41 11.56
N GLN A 57 8.66 0.29 10.42
CA GLN A 57 9.30 1.58 10.26
C GLN A 57 8.76 2.59 11.28
N LEU A 58 7.44 2.61 11.50
CA LEU A 58 6.81 3.57 12.40
C LEU A 58 7.21 3.30 13.85
N ALA A 59 7.29 2.02 14.22
CA ALA A 59 7.77 1.61 15.54
C ALA A 59 9.24 1.99 15.73
N ALA A 60 10.09 1.76 14.73
CA ALA A 60 11.51 2.09 14.79
C ALA A 60 11.74 3.61 14.88
N ALA A 61 11.06 4.41 14.05
CA ALA A 61 11.11 5.86 14.10
C ALA A 61 10.64 6.41 15.45
N ARG A 62 9.50 5.94 15.98
CA ARG A 62 9.00 6.33 17.30
C ARG A 62 10.01 6.03 18.41
N ARG A 63 10.64 4.85 18.39
CA ARG A 63 11.68 4.49 19.36
C ARG A 63 12.90 5.40 19.26
N TYR A 64 13.31 5.76 18.03
CA TYR A 64 14.40 6.71 17.82
C TYR A 64 14.04 8.08 18.40
N PHE A 65 12.90 8.65 18.01
CA PHE A 65 12.47 9.97 18.48
C PHE A 65 12.24 10.02 19.99
N ALA A 66 11.72 8.94 20.58
CA ALA A 66 11.57 8.86 22.02
C ALA A 66 12.92 8.95 22.76
N ARG A 67 14.02 8.48 22.15
CA ARG A 67 15.37 8.53 22.76
C ARG A 67 16.14 9.80 22.40
N GLU A 68 16.14 10.17 21.13
CA GLU A 68 17.10 11.13 20.56
C GLU A 68 16.47 12.48 20.18
N ALA A 69 15.14 12.58 20.07
CA ALA A 69 14.53 13.82 19.62
C ALA A 69 14.69 14.95 20.66
N PRO A 70 15.16 16.14 20.24
CA PRO A 70 15.19 17.31 21.09
C PRO A 70 13.79 17.70 21.61
N PRO A 71 13.70 18.36 22.78
CA PRO A 71 12.42 18.74 23.40
C PRO A 71 11.47 19.49 22.47
N GLU A 72 11.99 20.37 21.62
CA GLU A 72 11.23 21.17 20.67
C GLU A 72 10.50 20.37 19.59
N TYR A 73 10.97 19.15 19.28
CA TYR A 73 10.26 18.23 18.38
C TYR A 73 9.35 17.27 19.15
N ARG A 74 9.71 16.90 20.40
CA ARG A 74 8.95 15.94 21.21
C ARG A 74 7.50 16.36 21.47
N VAL A 75 7.21 17.65 21.53
CA VAL A 75 5.83 18.17 21.65
C VAL A 75 4.94 17.73 20.48
N ASN A 76 5.54 17.47 19.32
CA ASN A 76 4.88 17.04 18.10
C ASN A 76 5.01 15.52 17.86
N ALA A 77 5.39 14.72 18.86
CA ALA A 77 5.56 13.26 18.70
C ALA A 77 4.27 12.52 18.26
N GLY A 78 3.10 13.14 18.42
CA GLY A 78 1.82 12.64 17.89
C GLY A 78 1.55 12.98 16.41
N HIS A 79 2.34 13.87 15.81
CA HIS A 79 2.17 14.40 14.46
C HIS A 79 3.22 13.87 13.48
N ILE A 80 3.56 12.59 13.60
CA ILE A 80 4.55 11.95 12.72
C ILE A 80 4.01 11.89 11.29
N ASP A 81 4.85 12.31 10.35
CA ASP A 81 4.60 12.23 8.92
C ASP A 81 5.56 11.23 8.26
N VAL A 82 5.04 10.40 7.35
CA VAL A 82 5.78 9.29 6.73
C VAL A 82 5.72 9.43 5.22
N TRP A 83 6.90 9.45 4.59
CA TRP A 83 7.03 9.39 3.15
C TRP A 83 7.75 8.09 2.74
N LYS A 84 7.07 7.25 1.96
CA LYS A 84 7.64 6.01 1.42
C LYS A 84 8.48 6.35 0.18
N GLN A 85 9.79 6.12 0.25
CA GLN A 85 10.71 6.39 -0.85
C GLN A 85 10.92 5.15 -1.74
N SER A 86 10.92 3.95 -1.15
CA SER A 86 10.96 2.67 -1.86
C SER A 86 10.16 1.63 -1.07
N ASP A 87 10.14 0.37 -1.52
CA ASP A 87 9.40 -0.70 -0.85
C ASP A 87 9.80 -0.91 0.62
N SER A 88 11.07 -0.67 0.93
CA SER A 88 11.68 -0.92 2.24
C SER A 88 12.27 0.33 2.90
N LEU A 89 12.35 1.46 2.19
CA LEU A 89 12.93 2.71 2.68
C LEU A 89 11.87 3.79 2.90
N PHE A 90 11.83 4.29 4.13
CA PHE A 90 10.89 5.33 4.57
C PHE A 90 11.66 6.54 5.08
N ARG A 91 11.11 7.73 4.84
CA ARG A 91 11.51 8.97 5.49
C ARG A 91 10.40 9.39 6.43
N THR A 92 10.69 9.37 7.73
CA THR A 92 9.71 9.61 8.77
C THR A 92 10.12 10.83 9.57
N CYS A 93 9.22 11.80 9.69
CA CYS A 93 9.50 13.13 10.20
C CYS A 93 8.59 13.48 11.37
N ILE A 94 9.13 14.22 12.34
CA ILE A 94 8.36 14.96 13.33
C ILE A 94 8.43 16.44 12.97
N PRO A 95 7.28 17.13 12.81
CA PRO A 95 7.24 18.57 12.59
C PRO A 95 7.97 19.32 13.71
N GLY A 96 8.76 20.31 13.33
CA GLY A 96 9.41 21.23 14.26
C GLY A 96 8.47 22.34 14.73
N PRO A 97 9.04 23.37 15.38
CA PRO A 97 8.28 24.55 15.82
C PRO A 97 7.65 25.35 14.66
N ASP A 98 8.30 25.34 13.50
CA ASP A 98 7.87 26.06 12.30
C ASP A 98 7.57 25.09 11.15
N ALA A 99 6.72 25.52 10.21
CA ALA A 99 6.23 24.68 9.11
C ALA A 99 7.31 24.18 8.14
N ASP A 100 8.46 24.87 8.08
CA ASP A 100 9.58 24.56 7.18
C ASP A 100 10.68 23.72 7.84
N HIS A 101 10.51 23.36 9.12
CA HIS A 101 11.49 22.58 9.87
C HIS A 101 10.89 21.25 10.34
N ALA A 102 11.64 20.17 10.15
CA ALA A 102 11.27 18.85 10.65
C ALA A 102 12.51 18.06 11.04
N LEU A 103 12.36 17.23 12.07
CA LEU A 103 13.36 16.23 12.44
C LEU A 103 12.99 14.92 11.75
N CYS A 104 13.80 14.49 10.80
CA CYS A 104 13.52 13.32 9.98
C CYS A 104 14.53 12.21 10.22
N VAL A 105 14.08 10.97 10.06
CA VAL A 105 14.93 9.79 10.00
C VAL A 105 14.62 8.99 8.75
N PHE A 106 15.65 8.39 8.18
CA PHE A 106 15.52 7.31 7.23
C PHE A 106 15.40 6.00 7.99
N VAL A 107 14.39 5.20 7.64
CA VAL A 107 14.19 3.86 8.20
C VAL A 107 14.24 2.85 7.07
N ASN A 108 15.19 1.93 7.15
CA ASN A 108 15.31 0.80 6.24
C ASN A 108 14.78 -0.47 6.93
N THR A 109 13.78 -1.10 6.31
CA THR A 109 13.09 -2.30 6.81
C THR A 109 13.59 -3.59 6.16
N GLU A 110 14.65 -3.55 5.33
CA GLU A 110 15.30 -4.76 4.79
C GLU A 110 16.08 -5.53 5.86
N THR A 111 16.45 -4.87 6.96
CA THR A 111 17.20 -5.46 8.06
C THR A 111 16.31 -5.69 9.27
N GLU A 112 16.62 -6.73 10.04
CA GLU A 112 15.98 -6.98 11.32
C GLU A 112 17.02 -6.92 12.47
N PRO A 113 16.92 -5.95 13.39
CA PRO A 113 15.93 -4.86 13.44
C PRO A 113 16.12 -3.82 12.31
N PRO A 114 15.08 -3.00 12.02
CA PRO A 114 15.19 -1.93 11.03
C PRO A 114 16.35 -0.96 11.33
N ASP A 115 17.12 -0.61 10.31
CA ASP A 115 18.17 0.39 10.41
C ASP A 115 17.55 1.79 10.43
N VAL A 116 17.97 2.63 11.36
CA VAL A 116 17.45 3.99 11.54
C VAL A 116 18.60 4.97 11.53
N ARG A 117 18.52 5.94 10.63
CA ARG A 117 19.54 6.97 10.46
C ARG A 117 18.91 8.35 10.45
N LEU A 118 19.54 9.30 11.15
CA LEU A 118 19.14 10.70 11.10
C LEU A 118 19.29 11.25 9.67
N ASP A 119 18.27 11.98 9.22
CA ASP A 119 18.37 12.80 8.02
C ASP A 119 18.93 14.19 8.40
N PRO A 120 20.09 14.59 7.84
CA PRO A 120 20.64 15.92 8.12
C PRO A 120 19.83 17.06 7.49
N ALA A 121 18.98 16.78 6.50
CA ALA A 121 18.10 17.77 5.90
C ALA A 121 16.91 17.98 6.83
N HIS A 122 16.96 19.05 7.64
CA HIS A 122 15.94 19.42 8.63
C HIS A 122 14.67 19.99 7.97
N VAL A 123 14.27 19.45 6.82
CA VAL A 123 13.15 19.90 5.99
C VAL A 123 12.01 18.87 6.05
N PRO A 124 10.74 19.28 5.97
CA PRO A 124 9.60 18.38 5.92
C PRO A 124 9.64 17.41 4.74
N ASN A 125 8.80 16.38 4.77
CA ASN A 125 8.56 15.57 3.58
C ASN A 125 7.86 16.38 2.49
N PRO A 126 8.06 16.02 1.21
CA PRO A 126 7.25 16.56 0.13
C PRO A 126 5.78 16.20 0.36
N ARG A 127 4.90 17.18 0.11
CA ARG A 127 3.45 16.99 0.17
C ARG A 127 2.88 16.55 -1.17
#